data_AF-A0A7X8EXJ4-F1
#
_entry.id   AF-A0A7X8EXJ4-F1
#
_cell.length_a   1.000
_cell.length_b   1.000
_cell.length_c   1.000
_cell.angle_alpha   90.00
_cell.angle_beta   90.00
_cell.angle_gamma   90.00
#
_symmetry.space_group_name_H-M   'P 1'
#
loop_
_entity.id
_entity.type
_entity.pdbx_description
1 polymer ?
#
loop_
_entity_poly.entity_id
_entity_poly.type
_entity_poly.pdbx_seq_one_letter_code
_entity_poly.pdbx_strand_id
1 'polypeptide(L)'
;AERSIQVVLLNGEPTEPQLMKAWLADFDIPFACGIIADEAEKIRFELGVQAMPWLILTDDQRKVVAEGFALSKLTEKRDGL
;
A
#
# COMPACT_ATOMS: atom_id res chain seq x y z
N ALA A 1 23.23 8.04 4.13
CA ALA A 1 22.81 7.01 3.15
C ALA A 1 21.38 7.34 2.73
N GLU A 2 21.06 7.32 1.44
CA GLU A 2 19.67 7.45 1.00
C GLU A 2 18.90 6.23 1.52
N ARG A 3 17.88 6.46 2.35
CA ARG A 3 16.96 5.39 2.78
C ARG A 3 15.93 5.19 1.68
N SER A 4 16.11 4.14 0.89
CA SER A 4 15.16 3.74 -0.15
C SER A 4 13.92 3.10 0.47
N ILE A 5 12.73 3.54 0.05
CA ILE A 5 11.46 2.88 0.40
C ILE A 5 11.08 1.97 -0.75
N GLN A 6 10.68 0.73 -0.43
CA GLN A 6 9.97 -0.13 -1.36
C GLN A 6 8.46 0.13 -1.24
N VAL A 7 7.78 0.27 -2.37
CA VAL A 7 6.34 0.52 -2.42
C VAL A 7 5.66 -0.69 -3.05
N VAL A 8 4.65 -1.20 -2.37
CA VAL A 8 3.76 -2.25 -2.87
C VAL A 8 2.33 -1.73 -2.72
N LEU A 9 1.55 -1.88 -3.77
CA LEU A 9 0.15 -1.51 -3.80
C LEU A 9 -0.70 -2.77 -3.50
N LEU A 10 -1.77 -2.59 -2.74
CA LEU A 10 -2.81 -3.59 -2.55
C LEU A 10 -4.14 -2.98 -2.95
N ASN A 11 -4.77 -3.54 -3.97
CA ASN A 11 -6.13 -3.19 -4.33
C ASN A 11 -7.09 -3.82 -3.32
N GLY A 12 -7.76 -2.97 -2.54
CA GLY A 12 -8.65 -3.37 -1.48
C GLY A 12 -10.00 -3.92 -1.93
N GLU A 13 -10.32 -3.81 -3.22
CA GLU A 13 -11.61 -4.21 -3.78
C GLU A 13 -11.47 -5.38 -4.76
N PRO A 14 -12.51 -6.21 -4.93
CA PRO A 14 -12.54 -7.20 -6.00
C PRO A 14 -12.35 -6.50 -7.36
N THR A 15 -11.37 -6.94 -8.14
CA THR A 15 -11.06 -6.38 -9.46
C THR A 15 -10.48 -7.47 -10.34
N GLU A 16 -10.84 -7.47 -11.61
CA GLU A 16 -10.26 -8.41 -12.58
C GLU A 16 -8.76 -8.14 -12.77
N PRO A 17 -7.88 -9.16 -12.66
CA PRO A 17 -6.44 -8.96 -12.78
C PRO A 17 -6.01 -8.29 -14.09
N GLN A 18 -6.71 -8.54 -15.19
CA GLN A 18 -6.41 -7.94 -16.49
C GLN A 18 -6.71 -6.44 -16.51
N LEU A 19 -7.79 -6.00 -15.86
CA LEU A 19 -8.15 -4.58 -15.74
C LEU A 19 -7.13 -3.83 -14.88
N MET A 20 -6.71 -4.42 -13.75
CA MET A 20 -5.67 -3.83 -12.91
C MET A 20 -4.34 -3.71 -13.67
N LYS A 21 -3.94 -4.75 -14.41
CA LYS A 21 -2.70 -4.73 -15.19
C LYS A 21 -2.73 -3.67 -16.29
N ALA A 22 -3.85 -3.53 -16.99
CA ALA A 22 -4.01 -2.49 -18.00
C ALA A 22 -3.91 -1.09 -17.39
N TRP A 23 -4.61 -0.85 -16.27
CA TRP A 23 -4.57 0.42 -15.56
C TRP A 23 -3.15 0.80 -15.08
N LEU A 24 -2.38 -0.16 -14.53
CA LEU A 24 -0.99 0.11 -14.14
C LEU A 24 -0.12 0.51 -15.34
N ALA A 25 -0.35 -0.10 -16.51
CA ALA A 25 0.38 0.22 -17.73
C ALA A 25 -0.02 1.57 -18.31
N ASP A 26 -1.31 1.89 -18.35
CA ASP A 26 -1.83 3.15 -18.90
C ASP A 26 -1.32 4.38 -18.14
N PHE A 27 -1.00 4.22 -16.85
CA PHE A 27 -0.51 5.29 -15.98
C PHE A 27 0.99 5.17 -15.63
N ASP A 28 1.73 4.28 -16.30
CA ASP A 28 3.16 4.04 -16.06
C ASP A 28 3.51 3.84 -14.57
N ILE A 29 2.63 3.16 -13.81
CA ILE A 29 2.79 2.99 -12.37
C ILE A 29 3.93 1.97 -12.12
N PRO A 30 5.05 2.38 -11.48
CA PRO A 30 6.24 1.54 -11.40
C PRO A 30 6.22 0.56 -10.22
N PHE A 31 5.06 0.40 -9.56
CA PHE A 31 4.92 -0.37 -8.33
C PHE A 31 4.19 -1.69 -8.59
N ALA A 32 4.65 -2.75 -7.92
CA ALA A 32 3.90 -4.00 -7.90
C ALA A 32 2.56 -3.77 -7.19
N CYS A 33 1.49 -4.33 -7.76
CA CYS A 33 0.15 -4.26 -7.21
C CYS A 33 -0.44 -5.67 -7.05
N GLY A 34 -0.86 -6.02 -5.84
CA GLY A 34 -1.67 -7.19 -5.55
C GLY A 34 -3.16 -6.85 -5.51
N ILE A 35 -4.03 -7.83 -5.73
CA ILE A 35 -5.48 -7.70 -5.57
C ILE A 35 -5.92 -8.59 -4.43
N ILE A 36 -6.67 -8.03 -3.49
CA ILE A 36 -7.33 -8.80 -2.44
C ILE A 36 -8.57 -9.43 -3.06
N ALA A 37 -8.46 -10.69 -3.49
CA ALA A 37 -9.50 -11.37 -4.27
C ALA A 37 -10.65 -11.91 -3.40
N ASP A 38 -10.32 -12.63 -2.33
CA ASP A 38 -11.28 -13.27 -1.43
C ASP A 38 -11.32 -12.56 -0.07
N GLU A 39 -12.48 -12.56 0.59
CA GLU A 39 -12.66 -12.02 1.95
C GLU A 39 -12.16 -10.56 2.10
N ALA A 40 -12.29 -9.73 1.05
CA ALA A 40 -11.68 -8.40 1.00
C ALA A 40 -12.03 -7.49 2.18
N GLU A 41 -13.29 -7.50 2.63
CA GLU A 41 -13.72 -6.75 3.81
C GLU A 41 -12.99 -7.21 5.08
N LYS A 42 -12.89 -8.52 5.30
CA LYS A 42 -12.20 -9.10 6.46
C LYS A 42 -10.70 -8.82 6.40
N ILE A 43 -10.06 -8.96 5.24
CA ILE A 43 -8.64 -8.67 5.11
C ILE A 43 -8.35 -7.18 5.37
N ARG A 44 -9.18 -6.27 4.84
CA ARG A 44 -9.07 -4.83 5.16
C ARG A 44 -9.26 -4.57 6.65
N PHE A 45 -10.21 -5.25 7.28
CA PHE A 45 -10.44 -5.16 8.72
C PHE A 45 -9.24 -5.66 9.53
N GLU A 46 -8.66 -6.81 9.18
CA GLU A 46 -7.45 -7.37 9.81
C GLU A 46 -6.22 -6.46 9.62
N LEU A 47 -6.14 -5.75 8.49
CA LEU A 47 -5.13 -4.73 8.22
C LEU A 47 -5.41 -3.38 8.91
N GLY A 48 -6.53 -3.24 9.65
CA GLY A 48 -6.89 -2.01 10.35
C GLY A 48 -7.27 -0.84 9.44
N VAL A 49 -7.65 -1.10 8.19
CA VAL A 49 -7.97 -0.07 7.19
C VAL A 49 -9.28 0.64 7.56
N GLN A 50 -9.21 1.95 7.83
CA GLN A 50 -10.37 2.78 8.17
C GLN A 50 -10.90 3.62 7.00
N ALA A 51 -10.03 3.97 6.04
CA ALA A 51 -10.37 4.77 4.88
C ALA A 51 -9.40 4.48 3.73
N MET A 52 -9.83 4.68 2.49
CA MET A 52 -8.97 4.54 1.31
C MET A 52 -8.55 5.92 0.76
N PRO A 53 -7.29 6.09 0.34
CA PRO A 53 -6.18 5.14 0.49
C PRO A 53 -5.68 5.09 1.95
N TRP A 54 -5.28 3.89 2.41
CA TRP A 54 -4.65 3.68 3.71
C TRP A 54 -3.17 3.36 3.50
N LEU A 55 -2.28 4.17 4.11
CA LEU A 55 -0.83 3.94 4.03
C LEU A 55 -0.35 3.19 5.25
N ILE A 56 0.42 2.12 5.06
CA ILE A 56 1.11 1.37 6.10
C ILE A 56 2.61 1.47 5.81
N LEU A 57 3.38 1.99 6.77
CA LEU A 57 4.83 2.01 6.72
C LEU A 57 5.35 0.89 7.63
N THR A 58 6.35 0.17 7.13
CA THR A 58 7.06 -0.85 7.90
C THR A 58 8.55 -0.56 7.95
N ASP A 59 9.22 -1.06 8.99
CA ASP A 59 10.68 -1.11 9.05
C ASP A 59 11.25 -2.27 8.18
N ASP A 60 12.56 -2.42 8.18
CA ASP A 60 13.26 -3.50 7.46
C ASP A 60 12.96 -4.91 8.02
N GLN A 61 12.42 -4.98 9.24
CA GLN A 61 11.92 -6.21 9.87
C GLN A 61 10.43 -6.45 9.59
N ARG A 62 9.79 -5.63 8.73
CA ARG A 62 8.36 -5.68 8.38
C ARG A 62 7.43 -5.42 9.56
N LYS A 63 7.90 -4.75 10.61
CA LYS A 63 7.05 -4.29 11.70
C LYS A 63 6.37 -2.99 11.29
N VAL A 64 5.08 -2.86 11.58
CA VAL A 64 4.33 -1.62 11.33
C VAL A 64 4.84 -0.53 12.26
N VAL A 65 5.20 0.62 11.69
CA VAL A 65 5.74 1.79 12.42
C VAL A 65 4.88 3.04 12.25
N ALA A 66 4.05 3.09 11.21
CA ALA A 66 3.02 4.09 11.04
C ALA A 66 1.91 3.56 10.13
N GLU A 67 0.67 3.96 10.38
CA GLU A 67 -0.50 3.60 9.59
C GLU A 67 -1.46 4.79 9.47
N GLY A 68 -2.30 4.82 8.42
CA GLY A 68 -3.36 5.82 8.26
C GLY A 68 -2.89 7.27 8.09
N PHE A 69 -1.62 7.49 7.78
CA PHE A 69 -1.05 8.83 7.62
C PHE A 69 -1.24 9.35 6.19
N ALA A 70 -1.34 10.66 6.05
CA ALA A 70 -1.37 11.31 4.72
C ALA A 70 -0.02 11.16 4.02
N LEU A 71 0.00 10.98 2.69
CA LEU A 71 1.24 10.82 1.91
C LEU A 71 2.26 11.96 2.14
N SER A 72 1.78 13.19 2.39
CA SER A 72 2.63 14.34 2.73
C SER A 72 3.47 14.16 4.00
N LYS A 73 3.11 13.19 4.86
CA LYS A 73 3.83 12.83 6.07
C LYS A 73 4.86 11.71 5.87
N LEU A 74 4.94 11.11 4.67
CA LEU A 74 5.83 9.96 4.42
C LEU A 74 7.30 10.27 4.76
N THR A 75 7.82 11.41 4.32
CA THR A 75 9.21 11.81 4.58
C THR A 75 9.47 11.95 6.08
N GLU A 76 8.57 12.62 6.81
CA GLU A 76 8.64 12.77 8.27
C GLU A 76 8.67 11.40 8.97
N LYS A 77 7.80 10.47 8.56
CA LYS A 77 7.73 9.12 9.15
C LYS A 77 8.96 8.28 8.83
N ARG A 78 9.44 8.31 7.58
CA ARG A 78 10.65 7.61 7.14
C ARG A 78 11.90 8.08 7.89
N ASP A 79 12.02 9.38 8.11
CA ASP A 79 13.21 9.96 8.73
C ASP A 79 13.22 9.75 10.26
N GLY A 80 12.06 9.47 10.86
CA GLY A 80 11.92 9.06 12.26
C GLY A 80 12.26 7.59 12.54
N LEU A 81 12.48 6.77 11.51
CA LEU A 81 13.04 5.41 11.61
C LEU A 81 14.57 5.44 11.75
#